data_AF-A0AAV2B8B7-F1
#
_entry.id   AF-A0AAV2B8B7-F1
#
_cell.length_a   1.000
_cell.length_b   1.000
_cell.length_c   1.000
_cell.angle_alpha   90.00
_cell.angle_beta   90.00
_cell.angle_gamma   90.00
#
_symmetry.space_group_name_H-M   'P 1'
#
loop_
_entity.id
_entity.type
_entity.pdbx_description
1 polymer ?
#
loop_
_entity_poly.entity_id
_entity_poly.type
_entity_poly.pdbx_seq_one_letter_code
_entity_poly.pdbx_strand_id
1 'polypeptide(L)'
;MLYSSRLILNKRLCYFLPFRQKTSNYLNRIGILGAPFNKGQPKDGVDKAPDALRKYGLIEQLQNLGLDIKDYGNLNFKEHLDTNNSKSLSVGAACQLVSDGVKKVLSDGRKCVTIGGDHSLGMGTVHGHSQVHDVCVLWVDAHPDINTAYTSLSGHIHGMPCSFLIKELKKYKKPLAGFDWLNPCVNKSNVAFIGLRDIDPFEKLILTKENILHYTMHDIDKLGIFEVTNRALEAINPTNWWINCERSIKHC
;
A
#
# COMPACT_ATOMS: atom_id res chain seq x y z
N MET A 1 27.42 47.29 45.01
CA MET A 1 26.53 46.95 43.87
C MET A 1 26.05 45.51 44.06
N LEU A 2 24.74 45.40 44.36
CA LEU A 2 23.80 44.29 44.12
C LEU A 2 24.23 42.80 44.31
N TYR A 3 23.59 42.18 45.32
CA TYR A 3 22.84 40.90 45.34
C TYR A 3 23.38 39.67 44.58
N SER A 4 23.29 38.40 44.99
CA SER A 4 22.73 37.62 46.12
C SER A 4 22.22 36.30 45.50
N SER A 5 22.32 35.21 46.27
CA SER A 5 21.56 33.94 46.17
C SER A 5 22.02 32.89 45.15
N ARG A 6 22.57 31.73 45.58
CA ARG A 6 21.88 30.53 46.11
C ARG A 6 20.84 29.94 45.14
N LEU A 7 21.02 28.71 44.65
CA LEU A 7 20.48 27.48 45.25
C LEU A 7 20.74 26.25 44.36
N ILE A 8 20.77 25.09 45.02
CA ILE A 8 20.98 23.72 44.54
C ILE A 8 19.62 23.09 44.18
N LEU A 9 19.53 22.26 43.12
CA LEU A 9 18.81 20.96 43.01
C LEU A 9 18.20 20.65 41.63
N ASN A 10 18.69 19.53 41.05
CA ASN A 10 17.97 18.38 40.46
C ASN A 10 16.89 18.51 39.35
N LYS A 11 17.02 17.58 38.38
CA LYS A 11 16.05 17.07 37.38
C LYS A 11 15.66 17.98 36.20
N ARG A 12 16.11 17.59 34.99
CA ARG A 12 15.31 17.29 33.78
C ARG A 12 16.26 17.22 32.58
N LEU A 13 16.57 16.01 32.11
CA LEU A 13 17.22 15.86 30.81
C LEU A 13 16.19 16.22 29.74
N CYS A 14 16.37 17.38 29.12
CA CYS A 14 15.65 17.82 27.95
C CYS A 14 15.92 16.84 26.80
N TYR A 15 14.93 16.05 26.40
CA TYR A 15 14.92 15.50 25.05
C TYR A 15 14.42 16.60 24.12
N PHE A 16 15.37 17.14 23.34
CA PHE A 16 15.10 18.00 22.20
C PHE A 16 14.10 17.30 21.27
N LEU A 17 12.92 17.88 21.10
CA LEU A 17 12.07 17.68 19.93
C LEU A 17 12.50 18.71 18.88
N PRO A 18 13.04 18.30 17.73
CA PRO A 18 12.95 19.14 16.54
C PRO A 18 12.41 18.31 15.38
N PHE A 19 11.09 18.29 15.19
CA PHE A 19 10.54 18.07 13.86
C PHE A 19 9.22 18.80 13.67
N ARG A 20 9.27 20.13 13.80
CA ARG A 20 8.24 21.01 13.23
C ARG A 20 8.76 21.57 11.92
N GLN A 21 8.91 20.70 10.91
CA GLN A 21 9.09 21.18 9.54
C GLN A 21 7.77 21.81 9.07
N LYS A 22 7.90 22.89 8.29
CA LYS A 22 6.82 23.63 7.62
C LYS A 22 6.10 22.77 6.55
N THR A 23 5.45 21.67 6.93
CA THR A 23 4.70 20.75 6.05
C THR A 23 3.18 20.75 6.31
N SER A 24 2.68 21.76 7.03
CA SER A 24 1.34 21.75 7.64
C SER A 24 0.16 21.63 6.66
N ASN A 25 0.29 22.03 5.39
CA ASN A 25 -0.84 22.01 4.46
C ASN A 25 -0.94 20.76 3.59
N TYR A 26 0.16 20.05 3.30
CA TYR A 26 0.10 18.83 2.47
C TYR A 26 -0.33 17.60 3.28
N LEU A 27 0.03 17.53 4.56
CA LEU A 27 -0.34 16.41 5.44
C LEU A 27 -1.86 16.30 5.66
N ASN A 28 -2.59 17.40 5.53
CA ASN A 28 -4.01 17.45 5.86
C ASN A 28 -4.92 17.27 4.64
N ARG A 29 -4.38 17.24 3.41
CA ARG A 29 -5.16 17.16 2.17
C ARG A 29 -5.19 15.73 1.65
N ILE A 30 -6.35 15.08 1.72
CA ILE A 30 -6.52 13.69 1.30
C ILE A 30 -7.57 13.61 0.19
N GLY A 31 -7.25 12.85 -0.85
CA GLY A 31 -8.18 12.44 -1.89
C GLY A 31 -8.62 10.99 -1.66
N ILE A 32 -9.92 10.76 -1.56
CA ILE A 32 -10.51 9.42 -1.45
C ILE A 32 -10.88 8.95 -2.85
N LEU A 33 -10.34 7.82 -3.29
CA LEU A 33 -10.62 7.22 -4.60
C LEU A 33 -11.18 5.82 -4.39
N GLY A 34 -12.43 5.59 -4.80
CA GLY A 34 -13.03 4.26 -4.74
C GLY A 34 -12.74 3.44 -5.98
N ALA A 35 -12.40 2.17 -5.79
CA ALA A 35 -12.10 1.20 -6.84
C ALA A 35 -12.92 -0.08 -6.62
N PRO A 36 -14.26 -0.05 -6.85
CA PRO A 36 -15.16 -1.20 -6.67
C PRO A 36 -14.92 -2.29 -7.73
N PHE A 37 -13.94 -3.16 -7.50
CA PHE A 37 -13.50 -4.19 -8.45
C PHE A 37 -13.26 -5.54 -7.76
N ASN A 38 -13.64 -6.65 -8.41
CA ASN A 38 -13.58 -7.98 -7.81
C ASN A 38 -13.08 -9.10 -8.73
N LYS A 39 -12.54 -8.80 -9.92
CA LYS A 39 -12.18 -9.84 -10.91
C LYS A 39 -10.78 -10.43 -10.75
N GLY A 40 -9.98 -9.93 -9.81
CA GLY A 40 -8.68 -10.51 -9.47
C GLY A 40 -8.77 -11.84 -8.70
N GLN A 41 -9.96 -12.18 -8.21
CA GLN A 41 -10.26 -13.35 -7.36
C GLN A 41 -11.72 -13.81 -7.57
N PRO A 42 -12.16 -14.97 -7.02
CA PRO A 42 -13.45 -15.56 -7.40
C PRO A 42 -14.67 -15.08 -6.59
N LYS A 43 -14.49 -14.41 -5.46
CA LYS A 43 -15.56 -14.02 -4.53
C LYS A 43 -16.15 -12.65 -4.89
N ASP A 44 -17.47 -12.52 -4.84
CA ASP A 44 -18.09 -11.20 -4.90
C ASP A 44 -18.03 -10.49 -3.53
N GLY A 45 -18.32 -9.19 -3.51
CA GLY A 45 -18.56 -8.41 -2.29
C GLY A 45 -17.44 -7.45 -1.93
N VAL A 46 -16.19 -7.74 -2.31
CA VAL A 46 -15.08 -6.79 -2.14
C VAL A 46 -15.32 -5.50 -2.93
N ASP A 47 -15.97 -5.60 -4.08
CA ASP A 47 -16.42 -4.47 -4.90
C ASP A 47 -17.40 -3.53 -4.16
N LYS A 48 -18.07 -3.99 -3.10
CA LYS A 48 -19.02 -3.17 -2.32
C LYS A 48 -18.34 -2.34 -1.24
N ALA A 49 -17.06 -2.60 -0.93
CA ALA A 49 -16.35 -1.93 0.15
C ALA A 49 -16.27 -0.40 0.01
N PRO A 50 -16.04 0.19 -1.18
CA PRO A 50 -15.98 1.65 -1.33
C PRO A 50 -17.28 2.35 -0.93
N ASP A 51 -18.43 1.82 -1.35
CA ASP A 51 -19.73 2.39 -1.03
C ASP A 51 -20.12 2.13 0.43
N ALA A 52 -19.81 0.94 0.95
CA ALA A 52 -20.05 0.61 2.35
C ALA A 52 -19.28 1.54 3.28
N LEU A 53 -17.99 1.76 3.07
CA LEU A 53 -17.17 2.63 3.91
C LEU A 53 -17.63 4.08 3.88
N ARG A 54 -18.04 4.59 2.70
CA ARG A 54 -18.68 5.91 2.60
C ARG A 54 -19.97 5.98 3.40
N LYS A 55 -20.86 4.98 3.23
CA LYS A 55 -22.14 4.89 3.96
C LYS A 55 -21.96 4.86 5.48
N TYR A 56 -20.89 4.23 5.99
CA TYR A 56 -20.58 4.18 7.41
C TYR A 56 -19.83 5.42 7.94
N GLY A 57 -19.78 6.51 7.15
CA GLY A 57 -19.30 7.81 7.62
C GLY A 57 -17.78 7.99 7.56
N LEU A 58 -17.05 7.22 6.75
CA LEU A 58 -15.59 7.38 6.64
C LEU A 58 -15.18 8.82 6.32
N ILE A 59 -15.87 9.48 5.39
CA ILE A 59 -15.56 10.86 4.97
C ILE A 59 -15.80 11.83 6.13
N GLU A 60 -16.95 11.71 6.78
CA GLU A 60 -17.34 12.57 7.92
C GLU A 60 -16.37 12.39 9.09
N GLN A 61 -15.98 11.15 9.40
CA GLN A 61 -15.01 10.85 10.45
C GLN A 61 -13.64 11.46 10.16
N LEU A 62 -13.16 11.38 8.93
CA LEU A 62 -11.89 12.01 8.53
C LEU A 62 -11.96 13.54 8.56
N GLN A 63 -13.07 14.13 8.13
CA GLN A 63 -13.31 15.58 8.23
C GLN A 63 -13.37 16.05 9.69
N ASN A 64 -13.98 15.27 10.58
CA ASN A 64 -14.03 15.56 12.02
C ASN A 64 -12.65 15.54 12.69
N LEU A 65 -11.65 14.87 12.10
CA LEU A 65 -10.25 14.93 12.52
C LEU A 65 -9.52 16.20 12.02
N GLY A 66 -10.21 17.10 11.31
CA GLY A 66 -9.65 18.34 10.77
C GLY A 66 -8.91 18.18 9.44
N LEU A 67 -9.17 17.09 8.70
CA LEU A 67 -8.55 16.82 7.41
C LEU A 67 -9.37 17.44 6.27
N ASP A 68 -8.71 18.02 5.27
CA ASP A 68 -9.30 18.47 4.01
C ASP A 68 -9.48 17.28 3.06
N ILE A 69 -10.67 16.71 3.09
CA ILE A 69 -11.06 15.53 2.30
C ILE A 69 -11.73 15.97 1.00
N LYS A 70 -11.20 15.49 -0.13
CA LYS A 70 -11.88 15.50 -1.44
C LYS A 70 -12.23 14.07 -1.84
N ASP A 71 -13.51 13.77 -1.99
CA ASP A 71 -13.95 12.49 -2.54
C ASP A 71 -13.95 12.56 -4.08
N TYR A 72 -13.18 11.69 -4.72
CA TYR A 72 -13.11 11.56 -6.19
C TYR A 72 -14.15 10.57 -6.72
N GLY A 73 -14.97 10.00 -5.85
CA GLY A 73 -16.00 9.02 -6.19
C GLY A 73 -15.41 7.64 -6.48
N ASN A 74 -16.20 6.83 -7.18
CA ASN A 74 -15.79 5.50 -7.63
C ASN A 74 -15.34 5.54 -9.09
N LEU A 75 -14.27 4.82 -9.41
CA LEU A 75 -13.89 4.52 -10.77
C LEU A 75 -14.96 3.63 -11.44
N ASN A 76 -15.26 3.93 -12.70
CA ASN A 76 -16.19 3.14 -13.50
C ASN A 76 -15.43 2.08 -14.30
N PHE A 77 -15.50 0.82 -13.86
CA PHE A 77 -14.84 -0.29 -14.56
C PHE A 77 -15.66 -0.86 -15.71
N LYS A 78 -16.96 -0.56 -15.84
CA LYS A 78 -17.86 -1.25 -16.78
C LYS A 78 -17.43 -1.11 -18.24
N GLU A 79 -16.86 0.04 -18.60
CA GLU A 79 -16.39 0.34 -19.96
C GLU A 79 -15.03 -0.32 -20.28
N HIS A 80 -14.34 -0.84 -19.26
CA HIS A 80 -13.00 -1.38 -19.36
C HIS A 80 -12.93 -2.89 -19.09
N LEU A 81 -14.08 -3.52 -18.78
CA LEU A 81 -14.17 -4.97 -18.68
C LEU A 81 -14.15 -5.58 -20.07
N ASP A 82 -13.33 -6.61 -20.26
CA ASP A 82 -13.27 -7.34 -21.51
C ASP A 82 -14.60 -8.08 -21.77
N THR A 83 -15.19 -7.84 -22.94
CA THR A 83 -16.43 -8.49 -23.37
C THR A 83 -16.26 -9.99 -23.61
N ASN A 84 -15.01 -10.46 -23.83
CA ASN A 84 -14.68 -11.87 -23.97
C ASN A 84 -14.41 -12.58 -22.63
N ASN A 85 -14.67 -11.93 -21.49
CA ASN A 85 -14.47 -12.47 -20.14
C ASN A 85 -13.02 -12.88 -19.81
N SER A 86 -12.00 -12.33 -20.49
CA SER A 86 -10.62 -12.53 -20.04
C SER A 86 -10.38 -11.83 -18.71
N LYS A 87 -10.12 -12.63 -17.66
CA LYS A 87 -9.81 -12.11 -16.33
C LYS A 87 -8.57 -11.23 -16.35
N SER A 88 -7.52 -11.62 -17.06
CA SER A 88 -6.26 -10.84 -17.07
C SER A 88 -6.41 -9.49 -17.77
N LEU A 89 -7.14 -9.43 -18.90
CA LEU A 89 -7.43 -8.18 -19.59
C LEU A 89 -8.24 -7.24 -18.70
N SER A 90 -9.27 -7.76 -18.03
CA SER A 90 -10.13 -6.99 -17.13
C SER A 90 -9.34 -6.43 -15.93
N VAL A 91 -8.48 -7.25 -15.30
CA VAL A 91 -7.64 -6.82 -14.17
C VAL A 91 -6.59 -5.81 -14.64
N GLY A 92 -5.94 -6.06 -15.78
CA GLY A 92 -4.96 -5.15 -16.36
C GLY A 92 -5.53 -3.76 -16.65
N ALA A 93 -6.72 -3.70 -17.28
CA ALA A 93 -7.41 -2.45 -17.56
C ALA A 93 -7.88 -1.74 -16.27
N ALA A 94 -8.41 -2.48 -15.30
CA ALA A 94 -8.80 -1.92 -14.00
C ALA A 94 -7.60 -1.32 -13.25
N CYS A 95 -6.47 -2.01 -13.23
CA CYS A 95 -5.24 -1.51 -12.61
C CYS A 95 -4.72 -0.24 -13.32
N GLN A 96 -4.84 -0.17 -14.65
CA GLN A 96 -4.46 1.03 -15.40
C GLN A 96 -5.34 2.22 -15.02
N LEU A 97 -6.66 2.01 -14.95
CA LEU A 97 -7.62 3.04 -14.53
C LEU A 97 -7.35 3.52 -13.09
N VAL A 98 -7.01 2.60 -12.18
CA VAL A 98 -6.59 2.96 -10.82
C VAL A 98 -5.31 3.78 -10.83
N SER A 99 -4.30 3.39 -11.61
CA SER A 99 -3.05 4.15 -11.76
C SER A 99 -3.31 5.58 -12.20
N ASP A 100 -4.16 5.78 -13.20
CA ASP A 100 -4.52 7.11 -13.72
C ASP A 100 -5.31 7.94 -12.70
N GLY A 101 -6.26 7.31 -12.01
CA GLY A 101 -7.01 7.95 -10.93
C GLY A 101 -6.12 8.41 -9.77
N VAL A 102 -5.18 7.55 -9.34
CA VAL A 102 -4.20 7.87 -8.29
C VAL A 102 -3.30 9.02 -8.73
N LYS A 103 -2.76 8.97 -9.96
CA LYS A 103 -1.94 10.04 -10.52
C LYS A 103 -2.69 11.38 -10.51
N LYS A 104 -3.98 11.38 -10.87
CA LYS A 104 -4.83 12.58 -10.81
C LYS A 104 -4.96 13.14 -9.39
N VAL A 105 -5.23 12.28 -8.40
CA VAL A 105 -5.33 12.70 -6.98
C VAL A 105 -4.02 13.34 -6.50
N LEU A 106 -2.88 12.71 -6.81
CA LEU A 106 -1.56 13.21 -6.43
C LEU A 106 -1.22 14.53 -7.14
N SER A 107 -1.59 14.65 -8.42
CA SER A 107 -1.37 15.88 -9.22
C SER A 107 -2.19 17.07 -8.71
N ASP A 108 -3.35 16.81 -8.08
CA ASP A 108 -4.14 17.82 -7.36
C ASP A 108 -3.49 18.24 -6.01
N GLY A 109 -2.29 17.72 -5.70
CA GLY A 109 -1.55 18.06 -4.49
C GLY A 109 -2.12 17.44 -3.21
N ARG A 110 -2.80 16.29 -3.33
CA ARG A 110 -3.44 15.55 -2.24
C ARG A 110 -2.81 14.16 -2.08
N LYS A 111 -2.74 13.66 -0.84
CA LYS A 111 -2.42 12.24 -0.61
C LYS A 111 -3.58 11.38 -1.10
N CYS A 112 -3.29 10.25 -1.76
CA CYS A 112 -4.32 9.37 -2.26
C CYS A 112 -4.59 8.22 -1.27
N VAL A 113 -5.87 8.04 -0.90
CA VAL A 113 -6.36 6.83 -0.24
C VAL A 113 -7.27 6.12 -1.23
N THR A 114 -6.77 5.00 -1.76
CA THR A 114 -7.57 4.11 -2.61
C THR A 114 -8.35 3.15 -1.73
N ILE A 115 -9.67 3.14 -1.88
CA ILE A 115 -10.54 2.15 -1.24
C ILE A 115 -10.86 1.13 -2.30
N GLY A 116 -10.20 -0.03 -2.23
CA GLY A 116 -10.34 -1.08 -3.24
C GLY A 116 -11.56 -1.96 -3.06
N GLY A 117 -11.69 -2.85 -4.03
CA GLY A 117 -12.11 -4.23 -3.81
C GLY A 117 -10.88 -5.13 -3.68
N ASP A 118 -10.67 -6.09 -4.58
CA ASP A 118 -9.57 -7.06 -4.41
C ASP A 118 -8.15 -6.46 -4.55
N HIS A 119 -7.15 -7.18 -4.03
CA HIS A 119 -5.78 -6.65 -3.88
C HIS A 119 -4.98 -6.57 -5.18
N SER A 120 -5.51 -7.10 -6.29
CA SER A 120 -4.88 -6.89 -7.61
C SER A 120 -4.73 -5.41 -7.93
N LEU A 121 -5.66 -4.57 -7.46
CA LEU A 121 -5.64 -3.12 -7.62
C LEU A 121 -4.42 -2.44 -6.97
N GLY A 122 -3.74 -3.12 -6.03
CA GLY A 122 -2.47 -2.68 -5.48
C GLY A 122 -1.41 -2.42 -6.57
N MET A 123 -1.46 -3.15 -7.69
CA MET A 123 -0.62 -2.88 -8.86
C MET A 123 -0.86 -1.47 -9.42
N GLY A 124 -2.13 -1.12 -9.64
CA GLY A 124 -2.51 0.20 -10.11
C GLY A 124 -2.16 1.30 -9.11
N THR A 125 -2.40 1.07 -7.82
CA THR A 125 -2.14 2.09 -6.79
C THR A 125 -0.66 2.38 -6.62
N VAL A 126 0.19 1.36 -6.51
CA VAL A 126 1.65 1.55 -6.39
C VAL A 126 2.21 2.18 -7.66
N HIS A 127 1.79 1.69 -8.83
CA HIS A 127 2.23 2.24 -10.10
C HIS A 127 1.86 3.72 -10.21
N GLY A 128 0.60 4.10 -9.95
CA GLY A 128 0.16 5.49 -10.01
C GLY A 128 0.95 6.43 -9.09
N HIS A 129 1.30 5.98 -7.88
CA HIS A 129 2.19 6.74 -6.98
C HIS A 129 3.59 6.89 -7.56
N SER A 130 4.15 5.80 -8.10
CA SER A 130 5.51 5.80 -8.69
C SER A 130 5.66 6.72 -9.90
N GLN A 131 4.55 7.10 -10.56
CA GLN A 131 4.57 8.06 -11.67
C GLN A 131 4.71 9.52 -11.24
N VAL A 132 4.53 9.82 -9.95
CA VAL A 132 4.57 11.20 -9.42
C VAL A 132 5.69 11.36 -8.39
N HIS A 133 6.00 10.31 -7.64
CA HIS A 133 6.97 10.32 -6.57
C HIS A 133 7.82 9.05 -6.59
N ASP A 134 9.03 9.12 -6.03
CA ASP A 134 9.71 7.91 -5.58
C ASP A 134 8.88 7.24 -4.48
N VAL A 135 8.76 5.91 -4.52
CA VAL A 135 7.90 5.16 -3.60
C VAL A 135 8.68 4.12 -2.80
N CYS A 136 8.31 4.05 -1.52
CA CYS A 136 8.52 2.87 -0.68
C CYS A 136 7.17 2.24 -0.36
N VAL A 137 7.15 0.91 -0.22
CA VAL A 137 5.95 0.12 0.01
C VAL A 137 6.09 -0.66 1.30
N LEU A 138 5.23 -0.33 2.26
CA LEU A 138 4.94 -1.22 3.38
C LEU A 138 3.72 -2.07 3.01
N TRP A 139 3.92 -3.36 2.81
CA TRP A 139 2.87 -4.31 2.46
C TRP A 139 2.41 -5.05 3.70
N VAL A 140 1.28 -4.62 4.27
CA VAL A 140 0.73 -5.24 5.47
C VAL A 140 -0.35 -6.23 5.05
N ASP A 141 -0.11 -7.51 5.28
CA ASP A 141 -0.93 -8.60 4.77
C ASP A 141 -0.60 -9.95 5.45
N ALA A 142 -1.53 -10.90 5.40
CA ALA A 142 -1.29 -12.30 5.70
C ALA A 142 -0.47 -13.01 4.60
N HIS A 143 -0.60 -12.56 3.35
CA HIS A 143 0.03 -13.12 2.15
C HIS A 143 1.03 -12.13 1.53
N PRO A 144 2.15 -12.59 0.96
CA PRO A 144 3.11 -11.68 0.32
C PRO A 144 2.66 -11.22 -1.08
N ASP A 145 1.68 -11.90 -1.68
CA ASP A 145 1.11 -11.56 -2.98
C ASP A 145 2.18 -11.41 -4.08
N ILE A 146 3.16 -12.32 -4.04
CA ILE A 146 4.40 -12.25 -4.81
C ILE A 146 4.55 -13.42 -5.78
N ASN A 147 3.50 -14.23 -5.91
CA ASN A 147 3.42 -15.24 -6.95
C ASN A 147 3.50 -14.60 -8.35
N THR A 148 4.11 -15.33 -9.28
CA THR A 148 4.06 -15.01 -10.71
C THR A 148 2.95 -15.81 -11.38
N ALA A 149 2.65 -15.48 -12.64
CA ALA A 149 1.76 -16.28 -13.48
C ALA A 149 2.26 -17.73 -13.72
N TYR A 150 3.52 -18.04 -13.43
CA TYR A 150 4.06 -19.41 -13.49
C TYR A 150 3.97 -20.17 -12.16
N THR A 151 4.03 -19.46 -11.03
CA THR A 151 4.15 -20.10 -9.71
C THR A 151 2.83 -20.20 -8.96
N SER A 152 1.86 -19.34 -9.30
CA SER A 152 0.53 -19.37 -8.67
C SER A 152 -0.17 -20.70 -8.93
N LEU A 153 -0.57 -21.38 -7.86
CA LEU A 153 -1.34 -22.63 -7.93
C LEU A 153 -2.82 -22.39 -8.28
N SER A 154 -3.36 -21.23 -7.90
CA SER A 154 -4.77 -20.88 -8.11
C SER A 154 -5.03 -20.14 -9.43
N GLY A 155 -4.00 -19.49 -9.98
CA GLY A 155 -4.12 -18.59 -11.12
C GLY A 155 -4.87 -17.28 -10.82
N HIS A 156 -5.21 -17.00 -9.56
CA HIS A 156 -5.88 -15.75 -9.19
C HIS A 156 -4.88 -14.59 -9.11
N ILE A 157 -5.18 -13.51 -9.82
CA ILE A 157 -4.24 -12.39 -10.01
C ILE A 157 -4.07 -11.55 -8.75
N HIS A 158 -5.01 -11.58 -7.80
CA HIS A 158 -4.86 -10.84 -6.53
C HIS A 158 -3.65 -11.28 -5.70
N GLY A 159 -3.16 -12.52 -5.84
CA GLY A 159 -1.96 -13.01 -5.15
C GLY A 159 -0.65 -12.77 -5.93
N MET A 160 -0.69 -11.94 -6.97
CA MET A 160 0.47 -11.64 -7.83
C MET A 160 1.01 -10.19 -7.82
N PRO A 161 0.35 -9.16 -7.24
CA PRO A 161 0.76 -7.75 -7.36
C PRO A 161 2.25 -7.47 -7.18
N CYS A 162 2.87 -7.99 -6.12
CA CYS A 162 4.26 -7.68 -5.79
C CYS A 162 5.22 -8.19 -6.86
N SER A 163 4.90 -9.29 -7.55
CA SER A 163 5.71 -9.80 -8.66
C SER A 163 5.73 -8.87 -9.88
N PHE A 164 4.66 -8.10 -10.09
CA PHE A 164 4.58 -7.12 -11.18
C PHE A 164 5.26 -5.80 -10.85
N LEU A 165 5.37 -5.46 -9.56
CA LEU A 165 5.85 -4.17 -9.08
C LEU A 165 7.36 -4.14 -8.78
N ILE A 166 7.92 -5.24 -8.29
CA ILE A 166 9.32 -5.30 -7.84
C ILE A 166 10.27 -5.52 -9.02
N LYS A 167 11.23 -4.61 -9.20
CA LYS A 167 12.17 -4.58 -10.33
C LYS A 167 13.00 -5.85 -10.46
N GLU A 168 13.51 -6.37 -9.36
CA GLU A 168 14.35 -7.57 -9.32
C GLU A 168 13.59 -8.83 -9.72
N LEU A 169 12.26 -8.82 -9.63
CA LEU A 169 11.40 -9.94 -10.03
C LEU A 169 11.06 -9.94 -11.52
N LYS A 170 11.46 -8.91 -12.28
CA LYS A 170 11.26 -8.85 -13.74
C LYS A 170 11.77 -10.09 -14.47
N LYS A 171 12.87 -10.69 -13.99
CA LYS A 171 13.45 -11.93 -14.54
C LYS A 171 12.57 -13.17 -14.38
N TYR A 172 11.60 -13.14 -13.47
CA TYR A 172 10.62 -14.20 -13.24
C TYR A 172 9.27 -13.92 -13.90
N LYS A 173 9.08 -12.72 -14.48
CA LYS A 173 7.82 -12.28 -15.06
C LYS A 173 7.56 -12.98 -16.40
N LYS A 174 6.36 -13.54 -16.56
CA LYS A 174 5.78 -13.85 -17.88
C LYS A 174 4.97 -12.67 -18.38
N PRO A 175 4.99 -12.35 -19.69
CA PRO A 175 3.97 -11.50 -20.27
C PRO A 175 2.58 -12.06 -19.97
N LEU A 176 1.72 -11.21 -19.42
CA LEU A 176 0.31 -11.51 -19.18
C LEU A 176 -0.51 -10.46 -19.92
N ALA A 177 -1.46 -10.90 -20.76
CA ALA A 177 -2.24 -10.00 -21.59
C ALA A 177 -2.99 -8.96 -20.73
N GLY A 178 -2.89 -7.69 -21.11
CA GLY A 178 -3.50 -6.56 -20.40
C GLY A 178 -2.55 -5.82 -19.46
N PHE A 179 -1.30 -6.28 -19.31
CA PHE A 179 -0.30 -5.69 -18.41
C PHE A 179 0.92 -5.11 -19.13
N ASP A 180 0.83 -4.89 -20.45
CA ASP A 180 1.94 -4.34 -21.24
C ASP A 180 2.32 -2.91 -20.84
N TRP A 181 1.36 -2.16 -20.30
CA TRP A 181 1.57 -0.83 -19.75
C TRP A 181 2.33 -0.84 -18.41
N LEU A 182 2.35 -1.97 -17.68
CA LEU A 182 2.87 -2.06 -16.33
C LEU A 182 4.33 -2.55 -16.32
N ASN A 183 5.23 -1.61 -16.05
CA ASN A 183 6.64 -1.89 -15.79
C ASN A 183 6.93 -1.91 -14.28
N PRO A 184 7.79 -2.82 -13.79
CA PRO A 184 8.21 -2.81 -12.39
C PRO A 184 8.79 -1.46 -11.98
N CYS A 185 8.25 -0.89 -10.89
CA CYS A 185 8.51 0.49 -10.49
C CYS A 185 9.17 0.62 -9.12
N VAL A 186 9.24 -0.45 -8.32
CA VAL A 186 9.81 -0.43 -6.96
C VAL A 186 11.04 -1.33 -6.87
N ASN A 187 12.12 -0.86 -6.23
CA ASN A 187 13.26 -1.72 -5.91
C ASN A 187 12.91 -2.60 -4.70
N LYS A 188 13.43 -3.83 -4.62
CA LYS A 188 13.18 -4.70 -3.45
C LYS A 188 13.64 -4.10 -2.12
N SER A 189 14.67 -3.24 -2.14
CA SER A 189 15.14 -2.50 -0.96
C SER A 189 14.15 -1.48 -0.43
N ASN A 190 13.14 -1.14 -1.21
CA ASN A 190 12.09 -0.17 -0.88
C ASN A 190 10.76 -0.87 -0.55
N VAL A 191 10.78 -2.18 -0.33
CA VAL A 191 9.59 -2.98 0.01
C VAL A 191 9.83 -3.72 1.32
N ALA A 192 8.86 -3.65 2.23
CA ALA A 192 8.83 -4.45 3.44
C ALA A 192 7.46 -5.09 3.62
N PHE A 193 7.44 -6.38 3.94
CA PHE A 193 6.21 -7.12 4.28
C PHE A 193 6.03 -7.22 5.79
N ILE A 194 4.81 -7.05 6.30
CA ILE A 194 4.47 -7.23 7.71
C ILE A 194 3.19 -8.06 7.83
N GLY A 195 3.20 -9.06 8.71
CA GLY A 195 2.02 -9.85 9.07
C GLY A 195 1.91 -11.20 8.36
N LEU A 196 2.96 -11.60 7.63
CA LEU A 196 2.94 -12.81 6.81
C LEU A 196 2.70 -14.05 7.70
N ARG A 197 1.76 -14.89 7.29
CA ARG A 197 1.45 -16.16 7.98
C ARG A 197 0.96 -17.27 7.05
N ASP A 198 0.55 -16.92 5.84
CA ASP A 198 0.13 -17.87 4.82
C ASP A 198 0.93 -17.57 3.55
N ILE A 199 1.93 -18.42 3.30
CA ILE A 199 2.98 -18.17 2.30
C ILE A 199 3.13 -19.42 1.46
N ASP A 200 2.93 -19.30 0.14
CA ASP A 200 3.14 -20.43 -0.76
C ASP A 200 4.63 -20.83 -0.82
N PRO A 201 4.96 -22.10 -1.12
CA PRO A 201 6.35 -22.56 -1.23
C PRO A 201 7.21 -21.72 -2.19
N PHE A 202 6.65 -21.30 -3.33
CA PHE A 202 7.35 -20.45 -4.30
C PHE A 202 7.55 -19.02 -3.81
N GLU A 203 6.58 -18.46 -3.10
CA GLU A 203 6.69 -17.13 -2.51
C GLU A 203 7.78 -17.10 -1.45
N LYS A 204 7.83 -18.13 -0.58
CA LYS A 204 8.90 -18.31 0.40
C LYS A 204 10.28 -18.39 -0.26
N LEU A 205 10.37 -19.11 -1.38
CA LEU A 205 11.61 -19.22 -2.15
C LEU A 205 12.03 -17.84 -2.71
N ILE A 206 11.10 -17.07 -3.27
CA ILE A 206 11.38 -15.73 -3.82
C ILE A 206 11.82 -14.78 -2.71
N LEU A 207 11.07 -14.71 -1.60
CA LEU A 207 11.41 -13.86 -0.45
C LEU A 207 12.82 -14.14 0.08
N THR A 208 13.18 -15.42 0.21
CA THR A 208 14.49 -15.86 0.70
C THR A 208 15.60 -15.58 -0.32
N LYS A 209 15.40 -15.99 -1.58
CA LYS A 209 16.42 -15.90 -2.64
C LYS A 209 16.75 -14.46 -3.01
N GLU A 210 15.72 -13.60 -3.06
CA GLU A 210 15.91 -12.18 -3.37
C GLU A 210 16.23 -11.36 -2.13
N ASN A 211 16.22 -11.96 -0.93
CA ASN A 211 16.44 -11.26 0.34
C ASN A 211 15.52 -10.04 0.49
N ILE A 212 14.21 -10.26 0.28
CA ILE A 212 13.20 -9.21 0.42
C ILE A 212 12.81 -9.12 1.88
N LEU A 213 12.77 -7.90 2.43
CA LEU A 213 12.49 -7.68 3.83
C LEU A 213 11.04 -8.09 4.17
N HIS A 214 10.89 -9.00 5.13
CA HIS A 214 9.58 -9.46 5.58
C HIS A 214 9.59 -9.81 7.06
N TYR A 215 8.45 -9.57 7.70
CA TYR A 215 8.17 -9.94 9.08
C TYR A 215 6.89 -10.76 9.14
N THR A 216 7.01 -11.96 9.66
CA THR A 216 5.90 -12.90 9.86
C THR A 216 5.14 -12.59 11.15
N MET A 217 3.99 -13.23 11.35
CA MET A 217 3.28 -13.18 12.65
C MET A 217 4.16 -13.64 13.81
N HIS A 218 5.07 -14.61 13.59
CA HIS A 218 6.02 -15.06 14.61
C HIS A 218 7.02 -13.96 15.01
N ASP A 219 7.43 -13.13 14.05
CA ASP A 219 8.31 -11.99 14.33
C ASP A 219 7.55 -10.92 15.12
N ILE A 220 6.27 -10.70 14.81
CA ILE A 220 5.38 -9.80 15.56
C ILE A 220 5.18 -10.31 16.99
N ASP A 221 4.93 -11.60 17.20
CA ASP A 221 4.75 -12.19 18.53
C ASP A 221 6.02 -12.09 19.38
N LYS A 222 7.19 -12.19 18.76
CA LYS A 222 8.49 -12.10 19.46
C LYS A 222 8.94 -10.68 19.77
N LEU A 223 8.78 -9.76 18.82
CA LEU A 223 9.36 -8.41 18.89
C LEU A 223 8.33 -7.35 19.27
N GLY A 224 7.04 -7.63 19.06
CA GLY A 224 5.95 -6.66 19.15
C GLY A 224 5.78 -5.84 17.87
N ILE A 225 4.54 -5.48 17.55
CA ILE A 225 4.20 -4.76 16.31
C ILE A 225 4.89 -3.40 16.19
N PHE A 226 5.11 -2.71 17.31
CA PHE A 226 5.79 -1.42 17.33
C PHE A 226 7.23 -1.54 16.82
N GLU A 227 7.98 -2.50 17.35
CA GLU A 227 9.37 -2.75 16.98
C GLU A 227 9.48 -3.22 15.52
N VAL A 228 8.63 -4.16 15.12
CA VAL A 228 8.58 -4.66 13.73
C VAL A 228 8.33 -3.51 12.74
N THR A 229 7.36 -2.64 13.05
CA THR A 229 7.02 -1.51 12.19
C THR A 229 8.16 -0.51 12.11
N ASN A 230 8.79 -0.17 13.23
CA ASN A 230 9.95 0.73 13.24
C ASN A 230 11.10 0.17 12.40
N ARG A 231 11.47 -1.10 12.60
CA ARG A 231 12.55 -1.73 11.82
C ARG A 231 12.23 -1.78 10.33
N ALA A 232 10.98 -2.07 9.97
CA ALA A 232 10.56 -2.06 8.57
C ALA A 232 10.69 -0.67 7.94
N LEU A 233 10.24 0.37 8.66
CA LEU A 233 10.31 1.76 8.21
C LEU A 233 11.74 2.30 8.16
N GLU A 234 12.61 1.92 9.09
CA GLU A 234 14.03 2.31 9.08
C GLU A 234 14.81 1.64 7.94
N ALA A 235 14.44 0.41 7.59
CA ALA A 235 15.11 -0.33 6.53
C ALA A 235 14.74 0.14 5.11
N ILE A 236 13.52 0.65 4.91
CA ILE A 236 13.09 1.21 3.61
C ILE A 236 13.37 2.72 3.54
N ASN A 237 13.94 3.19 2.43
CA ASN A 237 14.52 4.55 2.35
C ASN A 237 13.46 5.68 2.27
N PRO A 238 13.28 6.50 3.32
CA PRO A 238 12.01 7.16 3.62
C PRO A 238 11.85 8.58 3.03
N THR A 239 12.30 8.84 1.80
CA THR A 239 12.06 10.18 1.21
C THR A 239 10.57 10.43 0.91
N ASN A 240 9.79 9.38 0.63
CA ASN A 240 8.32 9.37 0.56
C ASN A 240 7.77 7.97 0.87
N TRP A 241 6.69 7.87 1.65
CA TRP A 241 6.11 6.59 2.09
C TRP A 241 4.70 6.37 1.57
N TRP A 242 4.42 5.13 1.14
CA TRP A 242 3.09 4.63 0.84
C TRP A 242 2.88 3.30 1.57
N ILE A 243 1.66 3.08 2.07
CA ILE A 243 1.28 1.90 2.84
C ILE A 243 0.18 1.19 2.05
N ASN A 244 0.42 -0.06 1.66
CA ASN A 244 -0.64 -0.98 1.26
C ASN A 244 -1.10 -1.76 2.47
N CYS A 245 -2.40 -1.90 2.66
CA CYS A 245 -2.95 -2.66 3.77
C CYS A 245 -4.14 -3.48 3.28
N GLU A 246 -4.05 -4.80 3.34
CA GLU A 246 -5.20 -5.68 3.14
C GLU A 246 -5.90 -5.94 4.48
N ARG A 247 -7.23 -6.03 4.45
CA ARG A 247 -8.01 -6.29 5.66
C ARG A 247 -7.76 -7.70 6.25
N SER A 248 -7.29 -8.66 5.46
CA SER A 248 -7.06 -10.06 5.87
C SER A 248 -6.07 -10.22 7.03
N ILE A 249 -5.30 -9.17 7.37
CA ILE A 249 -4.40 -9.15 8.54
C ILE A 249 -5.15 -9.48 9.85
N LYS A 250 -6.40 -9.02 10.00
CA LYS A 250 -7.20 -9.24 11.22
C LYS A 250 -7.83 -10.64 11.21
N HIS A 251 -7.78 -11.32 12.35
CA HIS A 251 -8.24 -12.70 12.57
C HIS A 251 -9.61 -12.99 11.93
N CYS A 252 -9.73 -14.20 11.34
CA CYS A 252 -11.00 -14.88 11.09
C CYS A 252 -11.79 -15.09 12.39
#